data_AF-A0A103E749-F1
#
_entry.id   AF-A0A103E749-F1
#
_cell.length_a   1.000
_cell.length_b   1.000
_cell.length_c   1.000
_cell.angle_alpha   90.00
_cell.angle_beta   90.00
_cell.angle_gamma   90.00
#
_symmetry.space_group_name_H-M   'P 1'
#
loop_
_entity.id
_entity.type
_entity.pdbx_description
1 polymer ?
#
loop_
_entity_poly.entity_id
_entity_poly.type
_entity_poly.pdbx_seq_one_letter_code
_entity_poly.pdbx_strand_id
1 'polypeptide(L)'
;MDAQRIAVIGAGVIGASWTAFYLSKGFDVTVTDPAPDARARLDAALVRFAGERAAEFAARLAFEPQLDAALDGADFVQENGPERLDVKRELYRRIDARLPAHVLVASSSSGLKMSDIQGACERHPQRCLIAHPFNPPHLIPLVELAGGAATSADAIARAKRFYDELGKVTIVLNKEMAGHVANRLAAALFREVYYLVGEGVVSVEDADKAVSWGPGLRWALMGQSLIYHLGGGDGGIAHFLEHLSGPMTTWWDDLGTPSFSPDVDRKLIDALREIQGERSIEALGAERDRLLVELIDARRKSFLP
;
A
#
# COMPACT_ATOMS: atom_id res chain seq x y z
N MET A 1 9.94 -17.34 9.26
CA MET A 1 10.96 -17.60 8.21
C MET A 1 12.24 -17.02 8.77
N ASP A 2 13.39 -17.71 8.65
CA ASP A 2 14.65 -17.13 9.12
C ASP A 2 15.28 -16.31 8.00
N ALA A 3 14.66 -15.16 7.69
CA ALA A 3 15.20 -14.20 6.74
C ALA A 3 15.98 -13.14 7.53
N GLN A 4 17.18 -12.81 7.11
CA GLN A 4 17.98 -11.73 7.72
C GLN A 4 18.42 -10.71 6.67
N ARG A 5 18.60 -11.14 5.41
CA ARG A 5 19.01 -10.28 4.30
C ARG A 5 17.88 -10.05 3.31
N ILE A 6 17.54 -8.78 3.09
CA ILE A 6 16.45 -8.37 2.20
C ILE A 6 17.03 -7.61 1.00
N ALA A 7 16.73 -8.09 -0.21
CA ALA A 7 16.98 -7.33 -1.42
C ALA A 7 15.77 -6.44 -1.74
N VAL A 8 15.98 -5.14 -1.87
CA VAL A 8 14.97 -4.17 -2.28
C VAL A 8 15.29 -3.70 -3.69
N ILE A 9 14.43 -4.01 -4.65
CA ILE A 9 14.62 -3.66 -6.06
C ILE A 9 13.82 -2.41 -6.37
N GLY A 10 14.51 -1.32 -6.74
CA GLY A 10 13.97 0.02 -6.94
C GLY A 10 14.06 0.87 -5.68
N ALA A 11 14.66 2.05 -5.80
CA ALA A 11 14.85 3.03 -4.72
C ALA A 11 13.91 4.24 -4.85
N GLY A 12 12.77 4.07 -5.54
CA GLY A 12 11.68 5.05 -5.57
C GLY A 12 10.99 5.20 -4.20
N VAL A 13 9.89 5.96 -4.15
CA VAL A 13 9.17 6.27 -2.90
C VAL A 13 8.80 5.00 -2.10
N ILE A 14 8.23 3.99 -2.77
CA ILE A 14 7.81 2.74 -2.13
C ILE A 14 9.02 1.91 -1.68
N GLY A 15 10.05 1.80 -2.52
CA GLY A 15 11.27 1.04 -2.20
C GLY A 15 12.07 1.66 -1.05
N ALA A 16 12.25 2.98 -1.04
CA ALA A 16 12.88 3.69 0.07
C ALA A 16 12.09 3.54 1.38
N SER A 17 10.77 3.52 1.28
CA SER A 17 9.89 3.31 2.44
C SER A 17 9.98 1.87 2.98
N TRP A 18 10.01 0.85 2.13
CA TRP A 18 10.29 -0.52 2.55
C TRP A 18 11.68 -0.67 3.15
N THR A 19 12.68 -0.02 2.55
CA THR A 19 14.05 0.00 3.05
C THR A 19 14.09 0.54 4.48
N ALA A 20 13.50 1.72 4.73
CA ALA A 20 13.39 2.30 6.07
C ALA A 20 12.69 1.34 7.05
N PHE A 21 11.59 0.72 6.62
CA PHE A 21 10.86 -0.24 7.44
C PHE A 21 11.71 -1.45 7.83
N TYR A 22 12.35 -2.11 6.87
CA TYR A 22 13.17 -3.30 7.14
C TYR A 22 14.40 -2.97 7.99
N LEU A 23 15.09 -1.85 7.72
CA LEU A 23 16.20 -1.39 8.56
C LEU A 23 15.75 -1.12 10.00
N SER A 24 14.56 -0.51 10.19
CA SER A 24 14.00 -0.27 11.53
C SER A 24 13.66 -1.57 12.29
N LYS A 25 13.56 -2.69 11.58
CA LYS A 25 13.31 -4.03 12.14
C LYS A 25 14.59 -4.84 12.33
N GLY A 26 15.76 -4.27 12.01
CA GLY A 26 17.07 -4.89 12.21
C GLY A 26 17.53 -5.83 11.09
N PHE A 27 16.88 -5.81 9.93
CA PHE A 27 17.35 -6.55 8.75
C PHE A 27 18.55 -5.87 8.11
N ASP A 28 19.36 -6.69 7.44
CA ASP A 28 20.39 -6.21 6.52
C ASP A 28 19.73 -6.04 5.14
N VAL A 29 19.78 -4.83 4.59
CA VAL A 29 19.06 -4.45 3.38
C VAL A 29 20.03 -4.06 2.28
N THR A 30 19.95 -4.74 1.14
CA THR A 30 20.66 -4.36 -0.08
C THR A 30 19.67 -3.76 -1.06
N VAL A 31 19.84 -2.47 -1.39
CA VAL A 31 18.99 -1.78 -2.35
C VAL A 31 19.66 -1.76 -3.73
N THR A 32 18.88 -1.98 -4.78
CA THR A 32 19.34 -1.83 -6.16
C THR A 32 18.45 -0.90 -6.95
N ASP A 33 19.05 0.01 -7.72
CA ASP A 33 18.36 0.89 -8.65
C ASP A 33 19.36 1.33 -9.73
N PRO A 34 19.01 1.26 -11.03
CA PRO A 34 19.94 1.58 -12.11
C PRO A 34 20.15 3.10 -12.28
N ALA A 35 19.32 3.96 -11.69
CA ALA A 35 19.46 5.40 -11.85
C ALA A 35 20.69 5.94 -11.08
N PRO A 36 21.51 6.81 -11.70
CA PRO A 36 22.77 7.27 -11.12
C PRO A 36 22.60 8.08 -9.83
N ASP A 37 21.45 8.74 -9.66
CA ASP A 37 21.11 9.56 -8.49
C ASP A 37 20.34 8.77 -7.41
N ALA A 38 20.06 7.47 -7.64
CA ALA A 38 19.17 6.70 -6.79
C ALA A 38 19.68 6.54 -5.36
N ARG A 39 21.00 6.41 -5.17
CA ARG A 39 21.59 6.35 -3.83
C ARG A 39 21.35 7.64 -3.05
N ALA A 40 21.60 8.80 -3.67
CA ALA A 40 21.39 10.09 -3.03
C ALA A 40 19.90 10.31 -2.68
N ARG A 41 18.99 9.93 -3.57
CA ARG A 41 17.54 9.97 -3.32
C ARG A 41 17.12 9.04 -2.18
N LEU A 42 17.69 7.84 -2.11
CA LEU A 42 17.46 6.90 -1.02
C LEU A 42 17.90 7.51 0.32
N ASP A 43 19.14 8.00 0.41
CA ASP A 43 19.68 8.57 1.64
C ASP A 43 18.81 9.75 2.13
N ALA A 44 18.41 10.65 1.23
CA ALA A 44 17.51 11.76 1.57
C ALA A 44 16.12 11.27 2.05
N ALA A 45 15.57 10.24 1.42
CA ALA A 45 14.30 9.66 1.84
C ALA A 45 14.39 9.00 3.23
N LEU A 46 15.48 8.28 3.52
CA LEU A 46 15.72 7.65 4.82
C LEU A 46 15.82 8.71 5.94
N VAL A 47 16.54 9.81 5.70
CA VAL A 47 16.59 10.95 6.63
C VAL A 47 15.19 11.52 6.88
N ARG A 48 14.39 11.70 5.83
CA ARG A 48 13.02 12.20 5.97
C ARG A 48 12.12 11.26 6.77
N PHE A 49 12.24 9.94 6.58
CA PHE A 49 11.37 8.95 7.21
C PHE A 49 11.77 8.60 8.65
N ALA A 50 13.06 8.64 8.97
CA ALA A 50 13.60 8.18 10.25
C ALA A 50 14.24 9.30 11.09
N GLY A 51 14.41 10.50 10.55
CA GLY A 51 15.07 11.61 11.23
C GLY A 51 16.50 11.24 11.65
N GLU A 52 16.84 11.54 12.89
CA GLU A 52 18.17 11.24 13.47
C GLU A 52 18.51 9.74 13.44
N ARG A 53 17.51 8.86 13.50
CA ARG A 53 17.71 7.40 13.48
C ARG A 53 18.19 6.88 12.13
N ALA A 54 18.10 7.67 11.06
CA ALA A 54 18.61 7.27 9.75
C ALA A 54 20.11 6.94 9.79
N ALA A 55 20.89 7.59 10.67
CA ALA A 55 22.31 7.31 10.85
C ALA A 55 22.58 5.88 11.38
N GLU A 56 21.66 5.31 12.16
CA GLU A 56 21.75 3.95 12.69
C GLU A 56 21.66 2.89 11.57
N PHE A 57 21.02 3.24 10.46
CA PHE A 57 20.78 2.31 9.36
C PHE A 57 22.03 2.03 8.53
N ALA A 58 23.03 2.92 8.55
CA ALA A 58 24.21 2.83 7.68
C ALA A 58 24.97 1.50 7.84
N ALA A 59 24.98 0.91 9.03
CA ALA A 59 25.66 -0.35 9.30
C ALA A 59 24.99 -1.57 8.64
N ARG A 60 23.72 -1.46 8.25
CA ARG A 60 22.90 -2.54 7.69
C ARG A 60 22.39 -2.26 6.28
N LEU A 61 22.74 -1.11 5.72
CA LEU A 61 22.32 -0.69 4.38
C LEU A 61 23.48 -0.82 3.38
N ALA A 62 23.28 -1.65 2.37
CA ALA A 62 24.11 -1.71 1.18
C ALA A 62 23.35 -1.15 -0.03
N PHE A 63 24.08 -0.60 -1.00
CA PHE A 63 23.52 -0.17 -2.27
C PHE A 63 24.34 -0.75 -3.41
N GLU A 64 23.70 -1.53 -4.27
CA GLU A 64 24.31 -2.21 -5.40
C GLU A 64 23.56 -1.85 -6.68
N PRO A 65 24.16 -1.10 -7.62
CA PRO A 65 23.48 -0.68 -8.85
C PRO A 65 23.18 -1.84 -9.80
N GLN A 66 23.88 -2.97 -9.64
CA GLN A 66 23.68 -4.17 -10.45
C GLN A 66 22.77 -5.15 -9.72
N LEU A 67 21.66 -5.54 -10.38
CA LEU A 67 20.68 -6.47 -9.82
C LEU A 67 21.33 -7.76 -9.31
N ASP A 68 22.20 -8.37 -10.10
CA ASP A 68 22.74 -9.69 -9.76
C ASP A 68 23.56 -9.67 -8.46
N ALA A 69 24.32 -8.59 -8.24
CA ALA A 69 25.08 -8.38 -7.00
C ALA A 69 24.14 -8.12 -5.81
N ALA A 70 23.06 -7.38 -6.03
CA ALA A 70 22.08 -7.09 -4.98
C ALA A 70 21.29 -8.34 -4.51
N LEU A 71 21.22 -9.37 -5.35
CA LEU A 71 20.54 -10.64 -5.04
C LEU A 71 21.44 -11.63 -4.28
N ASP A 72 22.75 -11.39 -4.22
CA ASP A 72 23.68 -12.35 -3.63
C ASP A 72 23.43 -12.51 -2.13
N GLY A 73 23.00 -13.72 -1.74
CA GLY A 73 22.70 -14.06 -0.35
C GLY A 73 21.41 -13.48 0.20
N ALA A 74 20.50 -12.99 -0.65
CA ALA A 74 19.18 -12.50 -0.25
C ALA A 74 18.26 -13.65 0.20
N ASP A 75 17.61 -13.49 1.36
CA ASP A 75 16.64 -14.44 1.91
C ASP A 75 15.19 -14.09 1.52
N PHE A 76 14.97 -12.83 1.17
CA PHE A 76 13.69 -12.27 0.74
C PHE A 76 13.92 -11.14 -0.29
N VAL A 77 13.04 -11.03 -1.28
CA VAL A 77 13.07 -9.94 -2.26
C VAL A 77 11.79 -9.13 -2.20
N GLN A 78 11.93 -7.80 -2.02
CA GLN A 78 10.86 -6.83 -2.24
C GLN A 78 11.11 -6.07 -3.54
N GLU A 79 10.28 -6.31 -4.54
CA GLU A 79 10.35 -5.66 -5.85
C GLU A 79 9.43 -4.43 -5.92
N ASN A 80 10.01 -3.27 -6.23
CA ASN A 80 9.40 -1.93 -6.24
C ASN A 80 9.78 -1.15 -7.51
N GLY A 81 10.16 -1.85 -8.57
CA GLY A 81 10.45 -1.26 -9.86
C GLY A 81 9.20 -0.64 -10.51
N PRO A 82 9.39 0.04 -11.66
CA PRO A 82 8.32 0.74 -12.37
C PRO A 82 7.07 -0.11 -12.57
N GLU A 83 5.90 0.53 -12.56
CA GLU A 83 4.60 -0.11 -12.80
C GLU A 83 4.39 -0.40 -14.29
N ARG A 84 5.26 -1.25 -14.84
CA ARG A 84 5.38 -1.62 -16.25
C ARG A 84 5.62 -3.12 -16.36
N LEU A 85 4.72 -3.82 -17.06
CA LEU A 85 4.74 -5.28 -17.13
C LEU A 85 6.03 -5.82 -17.78
N ASP A 86 6.50 -5.18 -18.84
CA ASP A 86 7.74 -5.55 -19.54
C ASP A 86 8.96 -5.48 -18.61
N VAL A 87 9.05 -4.41 -17.81
CA VAL A 87 10.13 -4.24 -16.83
C VAL A 87 10.04 -5.29 -15.72
N LYS A 88 8.85 -5.51 -15.13
CA LYS A 88 8.69 -6.49 -14.05
C LYS A 88 8.93 -7.91 -14.51
N ARG A 89 8.50 -8.29 -15.73
CA ARG A 89 8.78 -9.61 -16.30
C ARG A 89 10.28 -9.85 -16.46
N GLU A 90 11.02 -8.87 -16.95
CA GLU A 90 12.48 -8.98 -17.08
C GLU A 90 13.16 -9.10 -15.72
N LEU A 91 12.75 -8.30 -14.73
CA LEU A 91 13.26 -8.43 -13.35
C LEU A 91 12.98 -9.82 -12.79
N TYR A 92 11.75 -10.31 -12.89
CA TYR A 92 11.34 -11.60 -12.35
C TYR A 92 12.04 -12.77 -13.04
N ARG A 93 12.28 -12.70 -14.36
CA ARG A 93 13.08 -13.69 -15.10
C ARG A 93 14.50 -13.78 -14.55
N ARG A 94 15.15 -12.64 -14.30
CA ARG A 94 16.52 -12.59 -13.76
C ARG A 94 16.59 -13.07 -12.31
N ILE A 95 15.66 -12.63 -11.47
CA ILE A 95 15.55 -13.07 -10.06
C ILE A 95 15.34 -14.58 -9.99
N ASP A 96 14.45 -15.11 -10.84
CA ASP A 96 14.13 -16.53 -10.89
C ASP A 96 15.34 -17.39 -11.31
N ALA A 97 16.13 -16.91 -12.27
CA ALA A 97 17.36 -17.57 -12.70
C ALA A 97 18.44 -17.60 -11.61
N ARG A 98 18.48 -16.63 -10.70
CA ARG A 98 19.57 -16.45 -9.73
C ARG A 98 19.29 -17.05 -8.35
N LEU A 99 18.07 -16.87 -7.84
CA LEU A 99 17.74 -17.21 -6.46
C LEU A 99 17.16 -18.63 -6.31
N PRO A 100 17.42 -19.31 -5.18
CA PRO A 100 16.88 -20.65 -4.92
C PRO A 100 15.36 -20.61 -4.67
N ALA A 101 14.69 -21.74 -4.93
CA ALA A 101 13.23 -21.87 -4.85
C ALA A 101 12.59 -21.46 -3.51
N HIS A 102 13.35 -21.45 -2.41
CA HIS A 102 12.83 -21.09 -1.10
C HIS A 102 12.75 -19.57 -0.89
N VAL A 103 13.48 -18.73 -1.61
CA VAL A 103 13.46 -17.27 -1.38
C VAL A 103 12.17 -16.67 -1.95
N LEU A 104 11.36 -16.01 -1.12
CA LEU A 104 10.14 -15.35 -1.62
C LEU A 104 10.48 -14.11 -2.43
N VAL A 105 9.68 -13.87 -3.47
CA VAL A 105 9.80 -12.69 -4.33
C VAL A 105 8.46 -11.96 -4.34
N ALA A 106 8.40 -10.83 -3.65
CA ALA A 106 7.18 -10.07 -3.44
C ALA A 106 7.19 -8.77 -4.26
N SER A 107 6.21 -8.57 -5.14
CA SER A 107 6.03 -7.30 -5.87
C SER A 107 5.15 -6.35 -5.09
N SER A 108 5.53 -5.07 -5.06
CA SER A 108 4.70 -3.97 -4.56
C SER A 108 3.72 -3.43 -5.61
N SER A 109 3.52 -4.11 -6.75
CA SER A 109 2.62 -3.65 -7.82
C SER A 109 1.21 -3.38 -7.31
N SER A 110 0.61 -2.27 -7.75
CA SER A 110 -0.74 -1.84 -7.36
C SER A 110 -1.81 -2.20 -8.41
N GLY A 111 -1.40 -2.49 -9.64
CA GLY A 111 -2.31 -2.72 -10.77
C GLY A 111 -2.05 -3.99 -11.58
N LEU A 112 -0.82 -4.51 -11.58
CA LEU A 112 -0.47 -5.70 -12.36
C LEU A 112 -0.79 -6.98 -11.58
N LYS A 113 -1.24 -8.00 -12.31
CA LYS A 113 -1.52 -9.33 -11.77
C LYS A 113 -0.22 -10.11 -11.61
N MET A 114 -0.11 -10.89 -10.53
CA MET A 114 1.06 -11.73 -10.36
C MET A 114 1.11 -12.82 -11.44
N SER A 115 -0.04 -13.32 -11.92
CA SER A 115 -0.04 -14.28 -13.04
C SER A 115 0.69 -13.75 -14.28
N ASP A 116 0.55 -12.47 -14.58
CA ASP A 116 1.19 -11.83 -15.75
C ASP A 116 2.70 -11.62 -15.51
N ILE A 117 3.08 -11.25 -14.28
CA ILE A 117 4.48 -11.03 -13.88
C ILE A 117 5.24 -12.36 -13.83
N GLN A 118 4.74 -13.33 -13.06
CA GLN A 118 5.38 -14.63 -12.86
C GLN A 118 5.42 -15.48 -14.13
N GLY A 119 4.64 -15.14 -15.17
CA GLY A 119 4.69 -15.81 -16.47
C GLY A 119 6.03 -15.68 -17.20
N ALA A 120 6.97 -14.90 -16.65
CA ALA A 120 8.37 -14.83 -17.09
C ALA A 120 9.34 -15.69 -16.25
N CYS A 121 8.87 -16.33 -15.17
CA CYS A 121 9.67 -17.23 -14.34
C CYS A 121 9.58 -18.66 -14.91
N GLU A 122 10.72 -19.29 -15.17
CA GLU A 122 10.81 -20.63 -15.76
C GLU A 122 11.09 -21.71 -14.71
N ARG A 123 11.73 -21.36 -13.60
CA ARG A 123 12.26 -22.29 -12.61
C ARG A 123 11.37 -22.38 -11.38
N HIS A 124 11.05 -21.25 -10.77
CA HIS A 124 10.43 -21.20 -9.45
C HIS A 124 9.30 -20.16 -9.32
N PRO A 125 8.30 -20.14 -10.23
CA PRO A 125 7.18 -19.18 -10.17
C PRO A 125 6.34 -19.29 -8.88
N GLN A 126 6.34 -20.45 -8.21
CA GLN A 126 5.49 -20.73 -7.06
C GLN A 126 5.80 -19.93 -5.78
N ARG A 127 6.93 -19.20 -5.76
CA ARG A 127 7.38 -18.34 -4.65
C ARG A 127 7.14 -16.84 -4.90
N CYS A 128 6.59 -16.50 -6.06
CA CYS A 128 6.29 -15.14 -6.48
C CYS A 128 4.90 -14.74 -6.02
N LEU A 129 4.73 -13.55 -5.46
CA LEU A 129 3.44 -13.02 -4.99
C LEU A 129 3.40 -11.49 -5.05
N ILE A 130 2.20 -10.92 -5.06
CA ILE A 130 2.02 -9.51 -4.70
C ILE A 130 2.07 -9.40 -3.17
N ALA A 131 2.81 -8.41 -2.68
CA ALA A 131 2.70 -7.88 -1.34
C ALA A 131 2.58 -6.35 -1.43
N HIS A 132 1.39 -5.90 -1.79
CA HIS A 132 1.10 -4.50 -2.08
C HIS A 132 0.99 -3.72 -0.77
N PRO A 133 1.89 -2.75 -0.52
CA PRO A 133 1.76 -1.87 0.62
C PRO A 133 0.76 -0.75 0.34
N PHE A 134 0.35 -0.05 1.38
CA PHE A 134 -0.35 1.22 1.25
C PHE A 134 0.56 2.40 1.61
N ASN A 135 0.42 3.52 0.92
CA ASN A 135 1.35 4.65 1.06
C ASN A 135 1.02 5.54 2.27
N PRO A 136 1.99 5.91 3.13
CA PRO A 136 3.41 5.52 3.12
C PRO A 136 3.70 4.14 3.77
N PRO A 137 4.41 3.22 3.08
CA PRO A 137 4.62 1.85 3.59
C PRO A 137 5.36 1.72 4.91
N HIS A 138 6.15 2.71 5.34
CA HIS A 138 6.89 2.64 6.61
C HIS A 138 5.97 2.92 7.81
N LEU A 139 4.85 3.62 7.60
CA LEU A 139 3.85 3.91 8.63
C LEU A 139 2.63 3.00 8.49
N ILE A 140 1.99 2.98 7.32
CA ILE A 140 0.76 2.21 7.13
C ILE A 140 1.06 0.71 7.25
N PRO A 141 0.39 -0.02 8.17
CA PRO A 141 0.70 -1.42 8.41
C PRO A 141 0.05 -2.37 7.39
N LEU A 142 -0.94 -1.93 6.62
CA LEU A 142 -1.65 -2.80 5.68
C LEU A 142 -0.72 -3.32 4.57
N VAL A 143 -0.76 -4.62 4.34
CA VAL A 143 -0.13 -5.29 3.19
C VAL A 143 -1.14 -6.26 2.56
N GLU A 144 -1.45 -6.06 1.28
CA GLU A 144 -2.35 -6.93 0.53
C GLU A 144 -1.54 -8.01 -0.18
N LEU A 145 -1.81 -9.28 0.18
CA LEU A 145 -1.15 -10.44 -0.39
C LEU A 145 -2.01 -11.07 -1.46
N ALA A 146 -1.48 -11.21 -2.69
CA ALA A 146 -2.18 -11.89 -3.77
C ALA A 146 -1.24 -12.83 -4.53
N GLY A 147 -1.66 -14.07 -4.71
CA GLY A 147 -0.97 -15.04 -5.56
C GLY A 147 -1.41 -14.93 -7.02
N GLY A 148 -0.49 -15.28 -7.93
CA GLY A 148 -0.81 -15.58 -9.32
C GLY A 148 -1.20 -17.06 -9.48
N ALA A 149 -1.46 -17.48 -10.71
CA ALA A 149 -1.93 -18.83 -11.05
C ALA A 149 -0.99 -19.99 -10.66
N ALA A 150 0.27 -19.69 -10.33
CA ALA A 150 1.31 -20.66 -10.03
C ALA A 150 1.85 -20.49 -8.60
N THR A 151 1.52 -19.37 -7.93
CA THR A 151 1.90 -19.11 -6.54
C THR A 151 1.34 -20.21 -5.65
N SER A 152 2.22 -20.82 -4.86
CA SER A 152 1.81 -21.84 -3.91
C SER A 152 1.09 -21.24 -2.70
N ALA A 153 0.15 -21.99 -2.13
CA ALA A 153 -0.48 -21.62 -0.85
C ALA A 153 0.55 -21.48 0.28
N ASP A 154 1.62 -22.29 0.26
CA ASP A 154 2.74 -22.16 1.20
C ASP A 154 3.45 -20.81 1.09
N ALA A 155 3.72 -20.32 -0.14
CA ALA A 155 4.33 -19.00 -0.34
C ALA A 155 3.49 -17.87 0.25
N ILE A 156 2.16 -17.90 0.05
CA ILE A 156 1.24 -16.94 0.65
C ILE A 156 1.26 -17.04 2.19
N ALA A 157 1.21 -18.25 2.74
CA ALA A 157 1.24 -18.45 4.19
C ALA A 157 2.56 -17.98 4.81
N ARG A 158 3.69 -18.20 4.13
CA ARG A 158 5.02 -17.75 4.56
C ARG A 158 5.16 -16.23 4.48
N ALA A 159 4.66 -15.60 3.42
CA ALA A 159 4.63 -14.14 3.31
C ALA A 159 3.74 -13.53 4.40
N LYS A 160 2.57 -14.10 4.63
CA LYS A 160 1.65 -13.67 5.69
C LYS A 160 2.35 -13.65 7.05
N ARG A 161 2.95 -14.78 7.43
CA ARG A 161 3.72 -14.89 8.68
C ARG A 161 4.85 -13.87 8.74
N PHE A 162 5.64 -13.74 7.67
CA PHE A 162 6.75 -12.80 7.60
C PHE A 162 6.30 -11.37 7.87
N TYR A 163 5.26 -10.86 7.19
CA TYR A 163 4.80 -9.49 7.41
C TYR A 163 4.12 -9.31 8.78
N ASP A 164 3.31 -10.29 9.23
CA ASP A 164 2.65 -10.22 10.55
C ASP A 164 3.67 -10.18 11.69
N GLU A 165 4.73 -11.00 11.64
CA GLU A 165 5.83 -11.02 12.61
C GLU A 165 6.55 -9.66 12.70
N LEU A 166 6.51 -8.87 11.62
CA LEU A 166 7.07 -7.51 11.58
C LEU A 166 6.10 -6.43 12.07
N GLY A 167 4.90 -6.81 12.49
CA GLY A 167 3.85 -5.90 12.94
C GLY A 167 3.13 -5.18 11.80
N LYS A 168 3.18 -5.74 10.58
CA LYS A 168 2.24 -5.39 9.51
C LYS A 168 0.90 -6.10 9.75
N VAL A 169 -0.14 -5.61 9.08
CA VAL A 169 -1.48 -6.19 9.08
C VAL A 169 -1.73 -6.72 7.68
N THR A 170 -1.71 -8.04 7.53
CA THR A 170 -1.88 -8.68 6.22
C THR A 170 -3.33 -9.02 5.92
N ILE A 171 -3.75 -8.78 4.68
CA ILE A 171 -4.96 -9.40 4.12
C ILE A 171 -4.57 -10.28 2.94
N VAL A 172 -5.25 -11.40 2.77
CA VAL A 172 -5.01 -12.34 1.67
C VAL A 172 -6.15 -12.25 0.68
N LEU A 173 -5.84 -11.88 -0.56
CA LEU A 173 -6.80 -11.85 -1.64
C LEU A 173 -6.99 -13.27 -2.17
N ASN A 174 -8.24 -13.73 -2.12
CA ASN A 174 -8.63 -15.04 -2.69
C ASN A 174 -8.50 -15.07 -4.22
N LYS A 175 -8.47 -13.91 -4.87
CA LYS A 175 -8.37 -13.76 -6.32
C LYS A 175 -7.60 -12.49 -6.65
N GLU A 176 -6.63 -12.58 -7.55
CA GLU A 176 -5.92 -11.41 -8.05
C GLU A 176 -6.86 -10.47 -8.83
N MET A 177 -6.69 -9.17 -8.63
CA MET A 177 -7.51 -8.12 -9.26
C MET A 177 -6.69 -6.85 -9.39
N ALA A 178 -6.88 -6.13 -10.50
CA ALA A 178 -6.28 -4.82 -10.68
C ALA A 178 -6.82 -3.82 -9.63
N GLY A 179 -5.91 -3.08 -9.00
CA GLY A 179 -6.23 -2.13 -7.94
C GLY A 179 -6.43 -2.76 -6.56
N HIS A 180 -6.27 -4.08 -6.41
CA HIS A 180 -6.43 -4.81 -5.15
C HIS A 180 -7.73 -4.46 -4.42
N VAL A 181 -7.80 -4.55 -3.08
CA VAL A 181 -9.04 -4.23 -2.34
C VAL A 181 -9.02 -2.77 -1.87
N ALA A 182 -7.94 -2.34 -1.21
CA ALA A 182 -7.87 -1.03 -0.59
C ALA A 182 -7.99 0.11 -1.62
N ASN A 183 -7.26 0.05 -2.75
CA ASN A 183 -7.36 1.12 -3.75
C ASN A 183 -8.74 1.13 -4.44
N ARG A 184 -9.41 -0.02 -4.59
CA ARG A 184 -10.77 -0.05 -5.16
C ARG A 184 -11.79 0.62 -4.25
N LEU A 185 -11.69 0.41 -2.94
CA LEU A 185 -12.53 1.09 -1.96
C LEU A 185 -12.26 2.60 -1.96
N ALA A 186 -10.99 3.01 -1.97
CA ALA A 186 -10.60 4.42 -2.06
C ALA A 186 -11.07 5.08 -3.37
N ALA A 187 -10.94 4.38 -4.50
CA ALA A 187 -11.40 4.86 -5.80
C ALA A 187 -12.92 4.99 -5.86
N ALA A 188 -13.68 4.06 -5.26
CA ALA A 188 -15.13 4.15 -5.19
C ALA A 188 -15.58 5.38 -4.39
N LEU A 189 -14.94 5.65 -3.25
CA LEU A 189 -15.20 6.86 -2.45
C LEU A 189 -14.86 8.13 -3.23
N PHE A 190 -13.66 8.18 -3.83
CA PHE A 190 -13.22 9.36 -4.57
C PHE A 190 -14.08 9.62 -5.81
N ARG A 191 -14.53 8.58 -6.51
CA ARG A 191 -15.48 8.69 -7.63
C ARG A 191 -16.74 9.43 -7.21
N GLU A 192 -17.28 9.10 -6.04
CA GLU A 192 -18.50 9.74 -5.54
C GLU A 192 -18.25 11.19 -5.09
N VAL A 193 -17.14 11.44 -4.40
CA VAL A 193 -16.72 12.82 -4.06
C VAL A 193 -16.60 13.68 -5.33
N TYR A 194 -15.95 13.15 -6.38
CA TYR A 194 -15.79 13.84 -7.66
C TYR A 194 -17.14 14.14 -8.31
N TYR A 195 -18.07 13.18 -8.27
CA TYR A 195 -19.43 13.36 -8.79
C TYR A 195 -20.17 14.48 -8.06
N LEU A 196 -20.24 14.44 -6.72
CA LEU A 196 -20.98 15.40 -5.92
C LEU A 196 -20.45 16.84 -6.07
N VAL A 197 -19.13 17.01 -6.17
CA VAL A 197 -18.50 18.32 -6.47
C VAL A 197 -18.81 18.76 -7.90
N GLY A 198 -18.83 17.82 -8.83
CA GLY A 198 -19.17 18.05 -10.24
C GLY A 198 -20.57 18.64 -10.40
N GLU A 199 -21.55 17.98 -9.79
CA GLU A 199 -22.97 18.37 -9.76
C GLU A 199 -23.24 19.60 -8.87
N GLY A 200 -22.23 20.08 -8.12
CA GLY A 200 -22.37 21.24 -7.26
C GLY A 200 -23.21 20.98 -6.01
N VAL A 201 -23.37 19.71 -5.61
CA VAL A 201 -24.04 19.29 -4.37
C VAL A 201 -23.26 19.77 -3.15
N VAL A 202 -21.92 19.76 -3.24
CA VAL A 202 -21.03 20.11 -2.14
C VAL A 202 -19.75 20.78 -2.66
N SER A 203 -19.13 21.61 -1.83
CA SER A 203 -17.79 22.15 -2.08
C SER A 203 -16.72 21.05 -1.86
N VAL A 204 -15.51 21.24 -2.39
CA VAL A 204 -14.39 20.31 -2.16
C VAL A 204 -14.04 20.26 -0.67
N GLU A 205 -14.00 21.41 -0.01
CA GLU A 205 -13.69 21.51 1.42
C GLU A 205 -14.73 20.77 2.28
N ASP A 206 -16.02 20.96 1.98
CA ASP A 206 -17.08 20.30 2.74
C ASP A 206 -17.19 18.81 2.41
N ALA A 207 -16.84 18.38 1.19
CA ALA A 207 -16.70 16.96 0.87
C ALA A 207 -15.59 16.31 1.71
N ASP A 208 -14.42 16.96 1.82
CA ASP A 208 -13.32 16.48 2.64
C ASP A 208 -13.69 16.48 4.14
N LYS A 209 -14.43 17.48 4.63
CA LYS A 209 -14.98 17.47 6.01
C LYS A 209 -15.97 16.32 6.20
N ALA A 210 -16.88 16.10 5.26
CA ALA A 210 -17.86 15.03 5.33
C ALA A 210 -17.17 13.66 5.44
N VAL A 211 -16.07 13.46 4.70
CA VAL A 211 -15.25 12.24 4.80
C VAL A 211 -14.48 12.18 6.12
N SER A 212 -13.68 13.20 6.43
CA SER A 212 -12.71 13.17 7.53
C SER A 212 -13.34 13.27 8.92
N TRP A 213 -14.39 14.07 9.09
CA TRP A 213 -15.10 14.27 10.36
C TRP A 213 -16.37 13.42 10.49
N GLY A 214 -16.83 12.80 9.41
CA GLY A 214 -17.97 11.88 9.40
C GLY A 214 -17.53 10.42 9.54
N PRO A 215 -17.68 9.59 8.50
CA PRO A 215 -17.38 8.17 8.59
C PRO A 215 -15.89 7.88 8.69
N GLY A 216 -14.99 8.78 8.27
CA GLY A 216 -13.54 8.64 8.35
C GLY A 216 -13.03 8.41 9.78
N LEU A 217 -13.58 9.10 10.78
CA LEU A 217 -13.26 8.84 12.19
C LEU A 217 -13.62 7.42 12.62
N ARG A 218 -14.72 6.86 12.09
CA ARG A 218 -15.14 5.48 12.38
C ARG A 218 -14.31 4.47 11.58
N TRP A 219 -13.98 4.76 10.32
CA TRP A 219 -13.14 3.93 9.46
C TRP A 219 -11.72 3.78 9.99
N ALA A 220 -11.20 4.83 10.62
CA ALA A 220 -9.93 4.80 11.33
C ALA A 220 -9.91 3.75 12.47
N LEU A 221 -11.09 3.44 13.04
CA LEU A 221 -11.25 2.54 14.17
C LEU A 221 -11.80 1.16 13.82
N MET A 222 -12.56 1.03 12.73
CA MET A 222 -13.37 -0.15 12.43
C MET A 222 -13.60 -0.31 10.92
N GLY A 223 -13.64 -1.55 10.44
CA GLY A 223 -14.07 -1.86 9.08
C GLY A 223 -15.57 -1.58 8.84
N GLN A 224 -15.93 -1.31 7.59
CA GLN A 224 -17.29 -0.90 7.20
C GLN A 224 -18.40 -1.88 7.63
N SER A 225 -18.16 -3.19 7.50
CA SER A 225 -19.16 -4.19 7.90
C SER A 225 -19.43 -4.17 9.39
N LEU A 226 -18.40 -3.93 10.22
CA LEU A 226 -18.55 -3.85 11.67
C LEU A 226 -19.21 -2.53 12.10
N ILE A 227 -18.96 -1.45 11.37
CA ILE A 227 -19.69 -0.18 11.51
C ILE A 227 -21.19 -0.35 11.28
N TYR A 228 -21.59 -1.09 10.25
CA TYR A 228 -23.00 -1.38 9.98
C TYR A 228 -23.58 -2.44 10.90
N HIS A 229 -22.77 -3.39 11.37
CA HIS A 229 -23.18 -4.30 12.43
C HIS A 229 -23.60 -3.51 13.67
N LEU A 230 -22.78 -2.55 14.12
CA LEU A 230 -23.15 -1.64 15.22
C LEU A 230 -24.34 -0.75 14.88
N GLY A 231 -24.46 -0.31 13.63
CA GLY A 231 -25.59 0.49 13.16
C GLY A 231 -26.95 -0.21 13.27
N GLY A 232 -26.95 -1.55 13.32
CA GLY A 232 -28.15 -2.34 13.56
C GLY A 232 -28.55 -2.51 15.04
N GLY A 233 -27.81 -1.94 15.99
CA GLY A 233 -28.10 -2.09 17.43
C GLY A 233 -27.94 -3.53 17.93
N ASP A 234 -28.77 -3.93 18.89
CA ASP A 234 -28.70 -5.28 19.51
C ASP A 234 -28.92 -6.41 18.51
N GLY A 235 -29.67 -6.17 17.42
CA GLY A 235 -29.88 -7.14 16.34
C GLY A 235 -28.74 -7.20 15.32
N GLY A 236 -27.71 -6.37 15.48
CA GLY A 236 -26.52 -6.37 14.66
C GLY A 236 -26.80 -6.15 13.17
N ILE A 237 -25.91 -6.70 12.33
CA ILE A 237 -26.01 -6.55 10.87
C ILE A 237 -27.30 -7.15 10.28
N ALA A 238 -27.91 -8.15 10.92
CA ALA A 238 -29.17 -8.73 10.45
C ALA A 238 -30.30 -7.69 10.52
N HIS A 239 -30.46 -7.06 11.69
CA HIS A 239 -31.43 -5.99 11.87
C HIS A 239 -31.15 -4.79 10.97
N PHE A 240 -29.87 -4.41 10.78
CA PHE A 240 -29.48 -3.39 9.82
C PHE A 240 -29.97 -3.72 8.39
N LEU A 241 -29.73 -4.95 7.91
CA LEU A 241 -30.11 -5.37 6.57
C LEU A 241 -31.63 -5.42 6.39
N GLU A 242 -32.38 -5.90 7.38
CA GLU A 242 -33.84 -5.95 7.33
C GLU A 242 -34.47 -4.56 7.13
N HIS A 243 -33.88 -3.52 7.72
CA HIS A 243 -34.48 -2.17 7.74
C HIS A 243 -33.87 -1.20 6.74
N LEU A 244 -32.57 -1.33 6.44
CA LEU A 244 -31.81 -0.34 5.67
C LEU A 244 -31.34 -0.84 4.30
N SER A 245 -31.42 -2.14 3.99
CA SER A 245 -30.98 -2.65 2.69
C SER A 245 -31.76 -2.04 1.52
N GLY A 246 -33.08 -1.89 1.65
CA GLY A 246 -33.94 -1.25 0.65
C GLY A 246 -33.53 0.20 0.39
N PRO A 247 -33.59 1.10 1.39
CA PRO A 247 -33.14 2.49 1.25
C PRO A 247 -31.70 2.61 0.74
N MET A 248 -30.76 1.81 1.26
CA MET A 248 -29.37 1.85 0.79
C MET A 248 -29.22 1.47 -0.67
N THR A 249 -29.98 0.50 -1.16
CA THR A 249 -29.95 0.12 -2.57
C THR A 249 -30.42 1.28 -3.43
N THR A 250 -31.47 2.01 -3.02
CA THR A 250 -31.92 3.21 -3.76
C THR A 250 -30.85 4.30 -3.81
N TRP A 251 -30.05 4.47 -2.74
CA TRP A 251 -28.92 5.39 -2.76
C TRP A 251 -27.78 4.89 -3.64
N TRP A 252 -27.53 3.57 -3.69
CA TRP A 252 -26.51 3.00 -4.58
C TRP A 252 -26.85 3.18 -6.06
N ASP A 253 -28.14 3.06 -6.40
CA ASP A 253 -28.63 3.25 -7.77
C ASP A 253 -28.49 4.71 -8.23
N ASP A 254 -28.46 5.67 -7.31
CA ASP A 254 -28.29 7.11 -7.56
C ASP A 254 -26.82 7.56 -7.54
N LEU A 255 -25.87 6.68 -7.19
CA LEU A 255 -24.44 7.03 -7.18
C LEU A 255 -23.93 7.39 -8.58
N GLY A 256 -23.06 8.39 -8.62
CA GLY A 256 -22.51 8.88 -9.87
C GLY A 256 -21.57 7.91 -10.57
N THR A 257 -21.54 7.99 -11.90
CA THR A 257 -20.53 7.35 -12.76
C THR A 257 -19.72 8.38 -13.55
N PRO A 258 -19.06 9.35 -12.89
CA PRO A 258 -18.33 10.42 -13.57
C PRO A 258 -17.12 9.89 -14.32
N SER A 259 -16.66 10.68 -15.29
CA SER A 259 -15.30 10.62 -15.84
C SER A 259 -14.60 11.94 -15.57
N PHE A 260 -13.26 11.94 -15.55
CA PHE A 260 -12.51 13.18 -15.38
C PHE A 260 -12.87 14.18 -16.47
N SER A 261 -13.06 15.44 -16.07
CA SER A 261 -13.45 16.55 -16.93
C SER A 261 -12.67 17.81 -16.56
N PRO A 262 -12.26 18.64 -17.53
CA PRO A 262 -11.50 19.86 -17.24
C PRO A 262 -12.18 20.80 -16.25
N ASP A 263 -13.51 20.84 -16.23
CA ASP A 263 -14.25 21.74 -15.35
C ASP A 263 -14.23 21.31 -13.89
N VAL A 264 -14.48 20.02 -13.62
CA VAL A 264 -14.43 19.51 -12.23
C VAL A 264 -12.99 19.41 -11.75
N ASP A 265 -12.04 19.07 -12.63
CA ASP A 265 -10.61 19.07 -12.31
C ASP A 265 -10.15 20.46 -11.86
N ARG A 266 -10.58 21.52 -12.56
CA ARG A 266 -10.28 22.90 -12.17
C ARG A 266 -10.87 23.27 -10.82
N LYS A 267 -12.13 22.90 -10.54
CA LYS A 267 -12.76 23.10 -9.21
C LYS A 267 -11.90 22.48 -8.09
N LEU A 268 -11.45 21.25 -8.29
CA LEU A 268 -10.57 20.54 -7.34
C LEU A 268 -9.22 21.24 -7.19
N ILE A 269 -8.57 21.59 -8.29
CA ILE A 269 -7.26 22.25 -8.29
C ILE A 269 -7.32 23.58 -7.53
N ASP A 270 -8.32 24.42 -7.83
CA ASP A 270 -8.42 25.74 -7.23
C ASP A 270 -8.74 25.64 -5.73
N ALA A 271 -9.68 24.78 -5.35
CA ALA A 271 -10.02 24.57 -3.93
C ALA A 271 -8.85 23.95 -3.13
N LEU A 272 -8.15 22.96 -3.68
CA LEU A 272 -7.01 22.35 -2.98
C LEU A 272 -5.82 23.29 -2.85
N ARG A 273 -5.62 24.22 -3.78
CA ARG A 273 -4.63 25.30 -3.64
C ARG A 273 -4.97 26.25 -2.50
N GLU A 274 -6.24 26.61 -2.36
CA GLU A 274 -6.71 27.44 -1.25
C GLU A 274 -6.56 26.71 0.09
N ILE A 275 -6.98 25.45 0.17
CA ILE A 275 -6.82 24.59 1.35
C ILE A 275 -5.34 24.42 1.70
N GLN A 276 -4.46 24.23 0.72
CA GLN A 276 -3.02 24.14 0.95
C GLN A 276 -2.48 25.46 1.54
N GLY A 277 -2.88 26.60 0.99
CA GLY A 277 -2.39 27.91 1.38
C GLY A 277 -0.87 28.02 1.21
N GLU A 278 -0.17 28.58 2.20
CA GLU A 278 1.28 28.75 2.16
C GLU A 278 2.08 27.49 2.53
N ARG A 279 1.41 26.41 2.92
CA ARG A 279 2.06 25.17 3.38
C ARG A 279 2.64 24.40 2.18
N SER A 280 3.82 23.82 2.37
CA SER A 280 4.36 22.87 1.39
C SER A 280 3.62 21.53 1.46
N ILE A 281 3.63 20.77 0.37
CA ILE A 281 3.12 19.38 0.34
C ILE A 281 3.84 18.53 1.39
N GLU A 282 5.12 18.79 1.62
CA GLU A 282 5.91 18.12 2.65
C GLU A 282 5.39 18.43 4.05
N ALA A 283 5.05 19.68 4.37
CA ALA A 283 4.48 20.06 5.65
C ALA A 283 3.11 19.40 5.90
N LEU A 284 2.25 19.36 4.87
CA LEU A 284 0.97 18.65 4.94
C LEU A 284 1.15 17.14 5.18
N GLY A 285 2.10 16.53 4.46
CA GLY A 285 2.44 15.11 4.64
C GLY A 285 2.99 14.82 6.04
N ALA A 286 3.87 15.67 6.56
CA ALA A 286 4.46 15.53 7.89
C ALA A 286 3.41 15.60 9.01
N GLU A 287 2.44 16.53 8.90
CA GLU A 287 1.37 16.63 9.89
C GLU A 287 0.43 15.42 9.85
N ARG A 288 0.05 14.95 8.64
CA ARG A 288 -0.69 13.70 8.47
C ARG A 288 0.04 12.53 9.11
N ASP A 289 1.33 12.39 8.83
CA ASP A 289 2.14 11.26 9.27
C ASP A 289 2.32 11.27 10.81
N ARG A 290 2.49 12.45 11.42
CA ARG A 290 2.52 12.61 12.88
C ARG A 290 1.23 12.12 13.54
N LEU A 291 0.07 12.58 13.06
CA LEU A 291 -1.24 12.16 13.59
C LEU A 291 -1.54 10.68 13.33
N LEU A 292 -1.08 10.17 12.20
CA LEU A 292 -1.24 8.76 11.83
C LEU A 292 -0.51 7.83 12.81
N VAL A 293 0.67 8.22 13.31
CA VAL A 293 1.39 7.44 14.34
C VAL A 293 0.56 7.32 15.62
N GLU A 294 0.00 8.43 16.10
CA GLU A 294 -0.86 8.44 17.30
C GLU A 294 -2.09 7.53 17.11
N LEU A 295 -2.72 7.59 15.93
CA LEU A 295 -3.85 6.74 15.59
C LEU A 295 -3.48 5.25 15.52
N ILE A 296 -2.34 4.91 14.91
CA ILE A 296 -1.84 3.53 14.83
C ILE A 296 -1.56 2.99 16.24
N ASP A 297 -0.96 3.80 17.12
CA ASP A 297 -0.70 3.40 18.50
C ASP A 297 -1.98 3.20 19.31
N ALA A 298 -3.00 4.04 19.09
CA ALA A 298 -4.32 3.82 19.65
C ALA A 298 -4.94 2.50 19.12
N ARG A 299 -4.83 2.24 17.81
CA ARG A 299 -5.34 1.01 17.17
C ARG A 299 -4.66 -0.25 17.70
N ARG A 300 -3.34 -0.23 17.89
CA ARG A 300 -2.58 -1.38 18.43
C ARG A 300 -2.95 -1.75 19.87
N LYS A 301 -3.55 -0.81 20.62
CA LYS A 301 -4.05 -1.05 22.00
C LYS A 301 -5.52 -1.51 22.01
N SER A 302 -6.18 -1.52 20.87
CA SER A 302 -7.59 -1.88 20.74
C SER A 302 -7.78 -3.40 20.65
N PHE A 303 -8.93 -3.88 21.12
CA PHE A 303 -9.39 -5.26 20.86
C PHE A 303 -10.06 -5.40 19.48
N LEU A 304 -10.30 -4.29 18.79
CA LEU A 304 -10.91 -4.27 17.48
C LEU A 304 -9.92 -4.83 16.44
N PRO A 305 -10.42 -5.61 15.46
CA PRO A 305 -9.59 -6.12 14.36
C PRO A 305 -9.00 -4.99 13.51
#